data_AF-A0A6L6XKG1-F1
#
_entry.id   AF-A0A6L6XKG1-F1
#
_cell.length_a   1.000
_cell.length_b   1.000
_cell.length_c   1.000
_cell.angle_alpha   90.00
_cell.angle_beta   90.00
_cell.angle_gamma   90.00
#
_symmetry.space_group_name_H-M   'P 1'
#
loop_
_entity.id
_entity.type
_entity.pdbx_description
1 polymer ?
#
loop_
_entity_poly.entity_id
_entity_poly.type
_entity_poly.pdbx_seq_one_letter_code
_entity_poly.pdbx_strand_id
1 'polypeptide(L)' 'MQDYNTIIGAIQMRLNKCPTRSVMDRFRIGSSTLNLIMSRYKALELT' A
#
# COMPACT_ATOMS: atom_id res chain seq x y z
N MET A 1 -13.22 2.26 4.40
CA MET A 1 -12.53 1.85 3.16
C MET A 1 -11.53 2.95 2.83
N GLN A 2 -10.27 2.63 2.50
CA GLN A 2 -9.27 3.65 2.16
C GLN A 2 -9.58 4.27 0.81
N ASP A 3 -9.27 5.55 0.62
CA ASP A 3 -9.45 6.21 -0.68
C ASP A 3 -8.63 5.54 -1.77
N TYR A 4 -9.16 5.52 -3.00
CA TYR A 4 -8.52 4.89 -4.15
C TYR A 4 -7.08 5.42 -4.37
N ASN A 5 -6.90 6.73 -4.23
CA ASN A 5 -5.59 7.39 -4.36
C ASN A 5 -4.58 6.90 -3.33
N THR A 6 -5.03 6.63 -2.10
CA THR A 6 -4.21 6.05 -1.04
C THR A 6 -3.82 4.61 -1.39
N ILE A 7 -4.75 3.82 -1.91
CA ILE A 7 -4.49 2.42 -2.29
C ILE A 7 -3.46 2.35 -3.43
N ILE A 8 -3.71 3.05 -4.54
CA ILE A 8 -2.81 3.06 -5.71
C ILE A 8 -1.47 3.69 -5.36
N GLY A 9 -1.47 4.82 -4.66
CA GLY A 9 -0.24 5.50 -4.26
C GLY A 9 0.63 4.65 -3.33
N ALA A 10 0.02 3.93 -2.38
CA ALA A 10 0.73 3.01 -1.51
C ALA A 10 1.34 1.82 -2.28
N ILE A 11 0.63 1.28 -3.28
CA ILE A 11 1.13 0.21 -4.15
C ILE A 11 2.34 0.69 -4.94
N GLN A 12 2.21 1.79 -5.67
CA GLN A 12 3.30 2.35 -6.48
C GLN A 12 4.55 2.63 -5.67
N MET A 13 4.42 3.23 -4.48
CA MET A 13 5.58 3.49 -3.62
C MET A 13 6.26 2.20 -3.14
N ARG A 14 5.48 1.15 -2.82
CA ARG A 14 6.06 -0.13 -2.41
C ARG A 14 6.73 -0.86 -3.57
N LEU A 15 6.20 -0.78 -4.79
CA LEU A 15 6.85 -1.28 -6.00
C LEU A 15 8.17 -0.54 -6.29
N ASN A 16 8.21 0.76 -6.02
CA ASN A 16 9.43 1.59 -6.06
C ASN A 16 10.38 1.36 -4.87
N LYS A 17 10.13 0.31 -4.06
CA LYS A 17 10.94 -0.06 -2.88
C LYS A 17 11.04 1.05 -1.82
N CYS A 18 10.09 1.98 -1.76
CA CYS A 18 10.07 3.00 -0.71
C CYS A 18 9.94 2.36 0.68
N PRO A 19 10.60 2.92 1.71
CA PRO A 19 10.47 2.42 3.08
C PRO A 19 9.03 2.41 3.55
N THR A 20 8.63 1.36 4.28
CA THR A 20 7.28 1.20 4.82
C THR A 20 6.85 2.42 5.63
N ARG A 21 7.78 3.02 6.38
CA ARG A 21 7.52 4.21 7.18
C ARG A 21 7.14 5.42 6.32
N SER A 22 7.86 5.65 5.21
CA SER A 22 7.57 6.75 4.29
C SER A 22 6.19 6.62 3.63
N VAL A 23 5.75 5.39 3.33
CA VAL A 23 4.41 5.15 2.79
C VAL A 23 3.33 5.42 3.85
N MET A 24 3.53 4.91 5.06
CA MET A 24 2.61 5.12 6.19
C MET A 24 2.47 6.61 6.52
N ASP A 25 3.58 7.34 6.60
CA ASP A 25 3.58 8.76 6.95
C ASP A 25 2.93 9.61 5.84
N ARG A 26 3.21 9.31 4.56
CA ARG A 26 2.65 10.06 3.42
C ARG A 26 1.13 9.94 3.32
N PHE A 27 0.60 8.73 3.51
CA PHE A 27 -0.83 8.46 3.37
C PHE A 27 -1.58 8.43 4.70
N ARG A 28 -0.89 8.69 5.83
CA ARG A 28 -1.43 8.61 7.19
C ARG A 28 -2.14 7.28 7.48
N ILE A 29 -1.55 6.17 7.01
CA ILE A 29 -2.06 4.82 7.22
C ILE A 29 -1.19 4.02 8.18
N GLY A 30 -1.80 3.09 8.91
CA GLY A 30 -1.09 2.15 9.77
C GLY A 30 -0.51 0.95 9.00
N SER A 31 0.36 0.19 9.68
CA SER A 31 1.03 -0.99 9.11
C SER A 31 0.04 -2.08 8.69
N SER A 32 -1.00 -2.33 9.49
CA SER A 32 -2.04 -3.31 9.19
C SER A 32 -2.78 -2.98 7.89
N THR A 33 -3.09 -1.71 7.66
CA THR A 33 -3.73 -1.23 6.44
C THR A 33 -2.82 -1.41 5.23
N LEU A 34 -1.55 -1.02 5.35
CA LEU A 34 -0.57 -1.18 4.28
C LEU A 34 -0.33 -2.66 3.94
N ASN A 35 -0.26 -3.53 4.95
CA ASN A 35 -0.13 -4.98 4.76
C ASN A 35 -1.36 -5.57 4.06
N LEU A 36 -2.57 -5.14 4.42
CA LEU A 36 -3.79 -5.58 3.76
C LEU A 36 -3.82 -5.16 2.28
N ILE A 37 -3.46 -3.90 1.97
CA ILE A 37 -3.37 -3.41 0.59
C ILE A 37 -2.39 -4.26 -0.22
N MET A 38 -1.19 -4.48 0.31
CA MET A 38 -0.14 -5.30 -0.34
C MET A 38 -0.57 -6.76 -0.53
N SER A 39 -1.24 -7.34 0.46
CA SER A 39 -1.73 -8.72 0.40
C SER A 39 -2.79 -8.89 -0.69
N ARG A 40 -3.74 -7.94 -0.79
CA ARG A 40 -4.78 -7.94 -1.84
C ARG A 40 -4.20 -7.71 -3.23
N TYR A 41 -3.23 -6.80 -3.36
CA TYR A 41 -2.52 -6.58 -4.61
C TYR A 41 -1.83 -7.86 -5.11
N LYS A 42 -1.04 -8.53 -4.25
CA LYS A 42 -0.37 -9.78 -4.60
C LYS A 42 -1.35 -10.89 -4.99
N ALA A 43 -2.50 -10.98 -4.32
CA ALA A 43 -3.51 -11.98 -4.64
C ALA A 43 -4.12 -11.79 -6.04
N LEU A 44 -4.19 -10.55 -6.53
CA LEU A 44 -4.69 -10.24 -7.88
C LEU A 44 -3.64 -10.50 -8.97
N GLU A 45 -2.36 -10.27 -8.71
CA GLU A 45 -1.27 -10.58 -9.67
C GLU A 45 -1.03 -12.09 -9.84
N LEU A 46 -1.57 -12.93 -8.94
CA LEU A 46 -1.46 -14.39 -8.99
C LEU A 46 -2.64 -15.07 -9.72
N THR A 47 -3.46 -14.28 -10.42
CA THR A 47 -4.57 -14.72 -11.28
C THR A 47 -4.31 -14.29 -12.70
#